data_AF-G8YCP9-F1
#
_entry.id   AF-G8YCP9-F1
#
_cell.length_a   1.000
_cell.length_b   1.000
_cell.length_c   1.000
_cell.angle_alpha   90.00
_cell.angle_beta   90.00
_cell.angle_gamma   90.00
#
_symmetry.space_group_name_H-M   'P 1'
#
loop_
_entity.id
_entity.type
_entity.pdbx_description
1 polymer ?
#
loop_
_entity_poly.entity_id
_entity_poly.type
_entity_poly.pdbx_seq_one_letter_code
_entity_poly.pdbx_strand_id
1 'polypeptide(L)'
;MFYYNLNSLYMGLNYNAIFFMGADSYLIDTEKKYKLVDPSPLENLIALYGLEDVTKSLSRINPDGSKGVKLRKSYKNHIQDISGKHQIPPPKPIPMSLLDPGLSQMPDTIQQLSPDLLHKALKFEKTPANGIPGFNIVDLAMNDQHTLMRGDDAVDNEDASLRKGKRKKKSQNYPDDIKRIHT
;
A
#
# COMPACT_ATOMS: atom_id res chain seq x y z
N MET A 1 30.22 -56.07 -68.47
CA MET A 1 31.61 -55.56 -68.49
C MET A 1 31.54 -54.10 -68.08
N PHE A 2 32.08 -53.60 -66.96
CA PHE A 2 33.13 -54.04 -66.04
C PHE A 2 32.73 -53.66 -64.61
N TYR A 3 32.97 -54.56 -63.64
CA TYR A 3 32.94 -54.21 -62.21
C TYR A 3 34.38 -53.87 -61.80
N TYR A 4 34.59 -52.67 -61.25
CA TYR A 4 35.83 -52.37 -60.53
C TYR A 4 35.56 -52.34 -59.04
N ASN A 5 36.25 -53.26 -58.38
CA ASN A 5 36.44 -53.36 -56.95
C ASN A 5 37.44 -52.27 -56.52
N LEU A 6 37.04 -51.42 -55.57
CA LEU A 6 37.89 -50.39 -54.96
C LEU A 6 38.12 -50.69 -53.47
N ASN A 7 38.43 -51.94 -53.13
CA ASN A 7 39.10 -52.25 -51.87
C ASN A 7 40.60 -52.04 -52.05
N SER A 8 41.08 -50.79 -52.03
CA SER A 8 42.45 -50.46 -51.63
C SER A 8 42.70 -48.95 -51.74
N LEU A 9 42.31 -48.19 -50.71
CA LEU A 9 43.08 -47.04 -50.21
C LEU A 9 42.35 -46.47 -48.99
N TYR A 10 43.10 -45.87 -48.08
CA TYR A 10 42.70 -45.39 -46.75
C TYR A 10 42.89 -46.39 -45.61
N MET A 11 44.17 -46.76 -45.49
CA MET A 11 44.92 -46.71 -44.24
C MET A 11 44.38 -45.65 -43.26
N GLY A 12 44.10 -46.09 -42.02
CA GLY A 12 44.69 -45.45 -40.85
C GLY A 12 44.08 -44.17 -40.29
N LEU A 13 42.79 -43.89 -40.52
CA LEU A 13 42.13 -42.83 -39.74
C LEU A 13 41.54 -43.43 -38.46
N ASN A 14 42.29 -43.21 -37.37
CA ASN A 14 41.89 -43.45 -35.99
C ASN A 14 40.50 -42.83 -35.74
N TYR A 15 39.45 -43.66 -35.70
CA TYR A 15 38.07 -43.21 -35.46
C TYR A 15 37.89 -42.49 -34.12
N ASN A 16 38.85 -42.67 -33.19
CA ASN A 16 38.92 -41.97 -31.91
C ASN A 16 39.27 -40.47 -32.05
N ALA A 17 39.97 -40.05 -33.11
CA ALA A 17 40.32 -38.65 -33.32
C ALA A 17 39.15 -37.83 -33.89
N ILE A 18 38.23 -38.49 -34.59
CA ILE A 18 37.04 -37.84 -35.18
C ILE A 18 35.97 -37.58 -34.10
N PHE A 19 35.90 -38.42 -33.06
CA PHE A 19 35.01 -38.17 -31.93
C PHE A 19 35.44 -36.98 -31.06
N PHE A 20 36.71 -36.60 -31.09
CA PHE A 20 37.22 -35.44 -30.35
C PHE A 20 37.00 -34.11 -31.08
N MET A 21 36.94 -34.11 -32.41
CA MET A 21 36.83 -32.88 -33.22
C MET A 21 35.38 -32.40 -33.45
N GLY A 22 34.38 -33.24 -33.15
CA GLY A 22 32.96 -32.89 -33.28
C GLY A 22 32.27 -32.48 -31.97
N ALA A 23 32.90 -32.72 -30.82
CA ALA A 23 32.30 -32.50 -29.50
C ALA A 23 32.21 -31.01 -29.11
N ASP A 24 33.06 -30.16 -29.69
CA ASP A 24 33.15 -28.73 -29.35
C ASP A 24 32.15 -27.84 -30.12
N SER A 25 31.29 -28.43 -30.96
CA SER A 25 30.25 -27.70 -31.70
C SER A 25 29.16 -27.12 -30.78
N TYR A 26 29.08 -27.59 -29.54
CA TYR A 26 28.21 -27.05 -28.50
C TYR A 26 29.04 -26.75 -27.26
N LEU A 27 28.92 -25.53 -26.71
CA LEU A 27 29.58 -25.06 -25.48
C LEU A 27 28.98 -25.74 -24.21
N ILE A 28 28.81 -27.05 -24.26
CA ILE A 28 28.23 -27.84 -23.17
C ILE A 28 29.39 -28.42 -22.35
N ASP A 29 29.65 -27.79 -21.21
CA ASP A 29 30.63 -28.29 -20.24
C ASP A 29 30.04 -29.47 -19.46
N THR A 30 30.48 -30.68 -19.79
CA THR A 30 29.98 -31.94 -19.19
C THR A 30 30.43 -32.15 -17.74
N GLU A 31 31.44 -31.41 -17.28
CA GLU A 31 31.94 -31.47 -15.89
C GLU A 31 31.14 -30.56 -14.95
N LYS A 32 30.48 -29.53 -15.49
CA LYS A 32 29.67 -28.59 -14.72
C LYS A 32 28.28 -29.16 -14.42
N LYS A 33 28.09 -29.58 -13.17
CA LYS A 33 26.76 -29.90 -12.61
C LYS A 33 26.17 -28.70 -11.89
N TYR A 34 25.04 -28.20 -12.37
CA TYR A 34 24.29 -27.14 -11.72
C TYR A 34 23.35 -27.73 -10.67
N LYS A 35 23.29 -27.10 -9.49
CA LYS A 35 22.27 -27.42 -8.48
C LYS A 35 20.99 -26.68 -8.83
N LEU A 36 19.85 -27.30 -8.50
CA LEU A 36 18.58 -26.59 -8.58
C LEU A 36 18.61 -25.41 -7.59
N VAL A 37 17.90 -24.34 -7.96
CA VAL A 37 17.71 -23.18 -7.09
C VAL A 37 16.77 -23.59 -5.95
N ASP A 38 17.18 -23.29 -4.73
CA ASP A 38 16.43 -23.52 -3.50
C ASP A 38 16.11 -22.16 -2.84
N PRO A 39 14.82 -21.79 -2.67
CA PRO A 39 13.63 -22.56 -3.03
C PRO A 39 13.36 -22.57 -4.54
N SER A 40 12.76 -23.67 -5.00
CA SER A 40 12.31 -23.78 -6.39
C SER A 40 10.99 -23.02 -6.60
N PRO A 41 10.82 -22.24 -7.69
CA PRO A 41 9.55 -21.61 -8.03
C PRO A 41 8.41 -22.60 -8.32
N LEU A 42 8.72 -23.88 -8.52
CA LEU A 42 7.74 -24.94 -8.70
C LEU A 42 7.06 -25.36 -7.39
N GLU A 43 7.65 -24.98 -6.25
CA GLU A 43 7.10 -25.26 -4.93
C GLU A 43 6.06 -24.21 -4.54
N ASN A 44 5.16 -24.58 -3.62
CA ASN A 44 4.23 -23.62 -3.04
C ASN A 44 4.95 -22.72 -2.03
N LEU A 45 5.52 -21.63 -2.53
CA LEU A 45 6.26 -20.65 -1.73
C LEU A 45 5.39 -19.99 -0.63
N ILE A 46 4.07 -19.89 -0.84
CA ILE A 46 3.16 -19.32 0.16
C ILE A 46 3.11 -20.22 1.40
N ALA A 47 3.04 -21.53 1.19
CA ALA A 47 3.06 -22.51 2.27
C ALA A 47 4.45 -22.63 2.90
N LEU A 48 5.51 -22.68 2.07
CA LEU A 48 6.90 -22.82 2.51
C LEU A 48 7.32 -21.70 3.47
N TYR A 49 6.89 -20.45 3.19
CA TYR A 49 7.16 -19.29 4.03
C TYR A 49 6.07 -18.99 5.07
N GLY A 50 5.07 -19.87 5.24
CA GLY A 50 4.00 -19.68 6.24
C GLY A 50 3.12 -18.46 6.00
N LEU A 51 2.97 -18.02 4.76
CA LEU A 51 2.20 -16.83 4.37
C LEU A 51 0.70 -17.12 4.14
N GLU A 52 0.25 -18.34 4.42
CA GLU A 52 -1.15 -18.76 4.20
C GLU A 52 -2.15 -17.90 4.98
N ASP A 53 -1.87 -17.59 6.24
CA ASP A 53 -2.81 -16.83 7.07
C ASP A 53 -2.94 -15.38 6.60
N VAL A 54 -1.81 -14.78 6.18
CA VAL A 54 -1.77 -13.43 5.60
C VAL A 54 -2.51 -13.41 4.27
N THR A 55 -2.29 -14.41 3.41
CA THR A 55 -2.95 -14.50 2.11
C THR A 55 -4.46 -14.73 2.25
N LYS A 56 -4.90 -15.56 3.21
CA LYS A 56 -6.32 -15.75 3.54
C LYS A 56 -6.97 -14.48 4.08
N SER A 57 -6.26 -13.70 4.90
CA SER A 57 -6.78 -12.45 5.49
C SER A 57 -6.95 -11.33 4.44
N LEU A 58 -6.03 -11.26 3.47
CA LEU A 58 -5.96 -10.17 2.48
C LEU A 58 -6.43 -10.57 1.08
N SER A 59 -6.95 -11.78 0.89
CA SER A 59 -7.39 -12.25 -0.42
C SER A 59 -8.56 -11.38 -0.93
N ARG A 60 -8.58 -11.14 -2.24
CA ARG A 60 -9.69 -10.42 -2.89
C ARG A 60 -10.99 -11.24 -2.92
N ILE A 61 -10.87 -12.55 -2.79
CA ILE A 61 -11.95 -13.53 -2.89
C ILE A 61 -11.77 -14.49 -1.72
N ASN A 62 -12.82 -14.67 -0.95
CA ASN A 62 -12.87 -15.65 0.14
C ASN A 62 -12.87 -17.08 -0.44
N PRO A 63 -12.55 -18.12 0.35
CA PRO A 63 -12.62 -19.50 -0.12
C PRO A 63 -14.02 -19.88 -0.66
N ASP A 64 -15.08 -19.25 -0.15
CA ASP A 64 -16.47 -19.46 -0.57
C ASP A 64 -16.83 -18.78 -1.91
N GLY A 65 -15.89 -18.08 -2.55
CA GLY A 65 -16.10 -17.33 -3.80
C GLY A 65 -16.74 -15.94 -3.61
N SER A 66 -17.10 -15.56 -2.39
CA SER A 66 -17.57 -14.21 -2.08
C SER A 66 -16.43 -13.19 -2.12
N LYS A 67 -16.77 -11.90 -2.26
CA LYS A 67 -15.76 -10.82 -2.25
C LYS A 67 -15.10 -10.74 -0.87
N GLY A 68 -13.77 -10.67 -0.87
CA GLY A 68 -12.95 -10.52 0.33
C GLY A 68 -13.12 -9.17 1.01
N VAL A 69 -12.35 -8.95 2.08
CA VAL A 69 -12.46 -7.76 2.94
C VAL A 69 -12.33 -6.48 2.11
N LYS A 70 -13.31 -5.59 2.25
CA LYS A 70 -13.31 -4.29 1.57
C LYS A 70 -12.33 -3.33 2.25
N LEU A 71 -11.12 -3.25 1.69
CA LEU A 71 -10.10 -2.32 2.16
C LEU A 71 -10.30 -0.92 1.60
N ARG A 72 -10.04 0.09 2.44
CA ARG A 72 -9.92 1.48 1.99
C ARG A 72 -8.48 1.73 1.55
N LYS A 73 -8.29 2.60 0.55
CA LYS A 73 -6.96 3.04 0.11
C LYS A 73 -6.22 3.83 1.20
N SER A 74 -6.95 4.46 2.11
CA SER A 74 -6.40 5.21 3.23
C SER A 74 -6.56 4.45 4.54
N TYR A 75 -5.77 4.84 5.54
CA TYR A 75 -5.82 4.29 6.90
C TYR A 75 -7.07 4.71 7.70
N LYS A 76 -8.13 5.21 7.03
CA LYS A 76 -9.35 5.70 7.68
C LYS A 76 -9.99 4.66 8.61
N ASN A 77 -9.86 3.37 8.30
CA ASN A 77 -10.40 2.29 9.12
C ASN A 77 -9.71 2.21 10.51
N HIS A 78 -8.47 2.69 10.64
CA HIS A 78 -7.70 2.69 11.91
C HIS A 78 -7.96 3.91 12.79
N ILE A 79 -8.69 4.91 12.27
CA ILE A 79 -9.02 6.17 12.99
C ILE A 79 -10.53 6.39 13.06
N GLN A 80 -11.31 5.36 12.72
CA GLN A 80 -12.76 5.45 12.67
C GLN A 80 -13.39 5.30 14.05
N ASP A 81 -12.73 4.57 14.93
CA ASP A 81 -13.04 4.37 16.34
C ASP A 81 -12.72 5.61 17.19
N ILE A 82 -11.77 6.43 16.75
CA ILE A 82 -11.44 7.71 17.41
C ILE A 82 -12.58 8.70 17.20
N SER A 83 -12.96 9.40 18.26
CA SER A 83 -14.07 10.36 18.23
C SER A 83 -13.77 11.56 17.33
N GLY A 84 -14.73 11.85 16.45
CA GLY A 84 -14.83 13.08 15.66
C GLY A 84 -14.14 13.04 14.30
N LYS A 85 -14.01 14.22 13.68
CA LYS A 85 -13.73 14.32 12.23
C LYS A 85 -12.24 14.50 11.96
N HIS A 86 -11.56 13.39 11.70
CA HIS A 86 -10.15 13.41 11.32
C HIS A 86 -9.96 13.51 9.80
N GLN A 87 -9.26 14.55 9.36
CA GLN A 87 -8.80 14.69 7.97
C GLN A 87 -7.46 13.96 7.80
N ILE A 88 -7.31 13.21 6.71
CA ILE A 88 -6.08 12.45 6.43
C ILE A 88 -5.11 13.38 5.69
N PRO A 89 -3.96 13.77 6.28
CA PRO A 89 -3.00 14.61 5.61
C PRO A 89 -2.41 13.92 4.37
N PRO A 90 -1.91 14.69 3.39
CA PRO A 90 -1.16 14.16 2.26
C PRO A 90 0.13 13.47 2.74
N PRO A 91 0.75 12.61 1.90
CA PRO A 91 1.98 11.92 2.26
C PRO A 91 3.07 12.92 2.67
N LYS A 92 3.52 12.82 3.92
CA LYS A 92 4.63 13.61 4.44
C LYS A 92 5.96 13.00 3.96
N PRO A 93 6.99 13.80 3.67
CA PRO A 93 8.31 13.28 3.40
C PRO A 93 8.84 12.52 4.62
N ILE A 94 9.59 11.45 4.39
CA ILE A 94 10.25 10.70 5.46
C ILE A 94 11.21 11.68 6.16
N PRO A 95 11.18 11.77 7.51
CA PRO A 95 12.08 12.68 8.22
C PRO A 95 13.52 12.29 7.91
N MET A 96 14.35 13.27 7.51
CA MET A 96 15.76 13.02 7.22
C MET A 96 16.51 12.47 8.44
N SER A 97 16.03 12.75 9.65
CA SER A 97 16.57 12.18 10.88
C SER A 97 16.47 10.65 10.97
N LEU A 98 15.47 10.02 10.33
CA LEU A 98 15.40 8.55 10.28
C LEU A 98 16.48 7.93 9.39
N LEU A 99 17.03 8.73 8.47
CA LEU A 99 18.08 8.29 7.54
C LEU A 99 19.48 8.56 8.08
N ASP A 100 19.61 9.23 9.24
CA ASP A 100 20.90 9.56 9.84
C ASP A 100 21.46 8.35 10.60
N PRO A 101 22.60 7.77 10.17
CA PRO A 101 23.24 6.67 10.90
C PRO A 101 23.71 7.09 12.32
N GLY A 102 23.85 8.40 12.57
CA GLY A 102 24.22 8.96 13.87
C GLY A 102 23.09 8.99 14.91
N LEU A 103 21.83 8.72 14.52
CA LEU A 103 20.67 8.78 15.42
C LEU A 103 20.81 7.83 16.63
N SER A 104 21.50 6.70 16.46
CA SER A 104 21.77 5.74 17.53
C SER A 104 22.74 6.25 18.61
N GLN A 105 23.56 7.26 18.28
CA GLN A 105 24.59 7.80 19.19
C GLN A 105 24.05 8.92 20.08
N MET A 106 22.89 9.49 19.75
CA MET A 106 22.23 10.51 20.57
C MET A 106 21.07 9.85 21.30
N PRO A 107 21.21 9.49 22.59
CA PRO A 107 20.05 9.08 23.37
C PRO A 107 19.10 10.27 23.43
N ASP A 108 17.89 10.09 22.89
CA ASP A 108 16.81 11.07 22.84
C ASP A 108 16.28 11.35 24.27
N THR A 109 17.15 11.91 25.11
CA THR A 109 16.90 12.12 26.53
C THR A 109 16.16 13.44 26.64
N ILE A 110 14.83 13.38 26.55
CA ILE A 110 13.96 14.51 26.85
C ILE A 110 14.26 14.91 28.30
N GLN A 111 14.91 16.07 28.47
CA GLN A 111 15.13 16.63 29.79
C GLN A 111 13.78 16.94 30.44
N GLN A 112 13.67 16.72 31.75
CA GLN A 112 12.43 16.98 32.47
C GLN A 112 12.05 18.46 32.34
N LEU A 113 10.87 18.72 31.76
CA LEU A 113 10.34 20.07 31.60
C LEU A 113 9.95 20.64 32.97
N SER A 114 10.27 21.91 33.25
CA SER A 114 9.91 22.53 34.53
C SER A 114 8.40 22.83 34.59
N PRO A 115 7.69 22.33 35.61
CA PRO A 115 6.23 22.48 35.70
C PRO A 115 5.82 23.94 35.92
N ASP A 116 6.62 24.71 36.66
CA ASP A 116 6.34 26.12 36.95
C ASP A 116 6.41 27.00 35.70
N LEU A 117 7.35 26.71 34.80
CA LEU A 117 7.48 27.40 33.52
C LEU A 117 6.28 27.08 32.63
N LEU A 118 5.88 25.81 32.56
CA LEU A 118 4.70 25.38 31.81
C LEU A 118 3.43 26.05 32.32
N HIS A 119 3.23 26.10 33.64
CA HIS A 119 2.06 26.73 34.25
C HIS A 119 2.01 28.26 34.05
N LYS A 120 3.16 28.93 33.99
CA LYS A 120 3.22 30.36 33.63
C LYS A 120 2.95 30.58 32.15
N ALA A 121 3.44 29.70 31.27
CA ALA A 121 3.31 29.83 29.83
C ALA A 121 1.90 29.49 29.29
N LEU A 122 1.21 28.52 29.91
CA LEU A 122 -0.13 28.06 29.47
C LEU A 122 -1.30 28.87 30.09
N LYS A 123 -1.08 30.13 30.45
CA LYS A 123 -2.16 31.03 30.90
C LYS A 123 -2.78 31.73 29.71
N PHE A 124 -3.93 31.24 29.28
CA PHE A 124 -4.69 31.83 28.18
C PHE A 124 -5.78 32.77 28.70
N GLU A 125 -5.96 33.89 28.02
CA GLU A 125 -7.13 34.74 28.22
C GLU A 125 -8.38 34.08 27.61
N LYS A 126 -9.55 34.40 28.15
CA LYS A 126 -10.82 33.89 27.61
C LYS A 126 -10.96 34.36 26.17
N THR A 127 -11.25 33.42 25.27
CA THR A 127 -11.47 33.72 23.86
C THR A 127 -12.65 34.70 23.71
N PRO A 128 -12.56 35.70 22.82
CA PRO A 128 -13.66 36.61 22.55
C PRO A 128 -14.87 35.84 22.00
N ALA A 129 -16.07 36.42 22.07
CA ALA A 129 -17.31 35.77 21.61
C ALA A 129 -17.28 35.35 20.12
N ASN A 130 -16.45 36.00 19.32
CA ASN A 130 -16.24 35.67 17.90
C ASN A 130 -15.27 34.50 17.66
N GLY A 131 -14.78 33.86 18.72
CA GLY A 131 -13.82 32.77 18.66
C GLY A 131 -12.41 33.22 18.27
N ILE A 132 -11.54 32.24 18.07
CA ILE A 132 -10.17 32.47 17.58
C ILE A 132 -10.22 32.52 16.05
N PRO A 133 -9.75 33.60 15.39
CA PRO A 133 -9.70 33.68 13.94
C PRO A 133 -8.95 32.48 13.33
N GLY A 134 -9.55 31.84 12.31
CA GLY A 134 -8.96 30.67 11.64
C GLY A 134 -9.10 29.34 12.39
N PHE A 135 -9.69 29.33 13.59
CA PHE A 135 -10.00 28.10 14.31
C PHE A 135 -11.41 27.61 13.97
N ASN A 136 -11.55 26.34 13.56
CA ASN A 136 -12.83 25.74 13.27
C ASN A 136 -13.21 24.72 14.35
N ILE A 137 -14.35 24.93 15.01
CA ILE A 137 -14.86 24.06 16.08
C ILE A 137 -15.14 22.64 15.56
N VAL A 138 -15.44 22.48 14.27
CA VAL A 138 -15.70 21.17 13.65
C VAL A 138 -14.49 20.23 13.73
N ASP A 139 -13.27 20.78 13.72
CA ASP A 139 -12.03 20.00 13.86
C ASP A 139 -11.78 19.56 15.30
N LEU A 140 -12.46 20.18 16.27
CA LEU A 140 -12.37 19.83 17.69
C LEU A 140 -13.09 18.52 18.01
N ALA A 141 -13.83 17.95 17.05
CA ALA A 141 -14.29 16.57 17.13
C ALA A 141 -15.17 16.24 18.35
N MET A 142 -15.64 17.26 19.09
CA MET A 142 -16.49 17.10 20.26
C MET A 142 -17.88 16.67 19.79
N ASN A 143 -18.38 15.59 20.38
CA ASN A 143 -19.65 14.97 20.02
C ASN A 143 -20.77 16.02 20.11
N ASP A 144 -21.52 16.24 19.02
CA ASP A 144 -22.66 17.19 18.91
C ASP A 144 -23.83 16.87 19.87
N GLN A 145 -23.66 15.96 20.83
CA GLN A 145 -24.68 15.50 21.77
C GLN A 145 -25.25 16.60 22.67
N HIS A 146 -24.60 17.76 22.77
CA HIS A 146 -25.16 18.91 23.49
C HIS A 146 -26.14 19.77 22.67
N THR A 147 -26.19 19.65 21.34
CA THR A 147 -27.15 20.40 20.51
C THR A 147 -28.52 19.72 20.38
N LEU A 148 -28.65 18.46 20.82
CA LEU A 148 -29.92 17.75 20.82
C LEU A 148 -30.86 18.14 21.97
N MET A 149 -30.37 18.82 23.01
CA MET A 149 -31.16 19.19 24.20
C MET A 149 -31.66 20.65 24.17
N ARG A 150 -31.62 21.33 23.02
CA ARG A 150 -32.06 22.73 22.86
C ARG A 150 -33.02 22.86 21.68
N GLY A 151 -34.22 22.29 21.80
CA GLY A 151 -35.20 22.34 20.72
C GLY A 151 -36.67 22.03 21.05
N ASP A 152 -37.02 21.74 22.30
CA ASP A 152 -38.42 21.38 22.66
C ASP A 152 -39.29 22.57 23.11
N ASP A 153 -38.85 23.82 22.87
CA ASP A 153 -39.64 25.03 23.15
C ASP A 153 -39.81 25.87 21.88
N ALA A 154 -40.59 25.35 20.92
CA ALA A 154 -41.16 26.15 19.83
C ALA A 154 -42.63 25.77 19.65
N VAL A 155 -43.45 26.43 20.47
CA VAL A 155 -44.88 26.72 20.31
C VAL A 155 -45.38 26.75 18.84
N ASP A 156 -46.51 26.06 18.65
CA ASP A 156 -47.50 26.14 17.57
C ASP A 156 -47.19 27.09 16.40
N ASN A 157 -46.88 26.50 15.24
CA ASN A 157 -47.26 27.10 13.97
C ASN A 157 -47.53 26.01 12.93
N GLU A 158 -48.81 25.77 12.75
CA GLU A 158 -49.42 24.83 11.82
C GLU A 158 -49.25 25.30 10.36
N ASP A 159 -48.08 25.05 9.78
CA ASP A 159 -47.91 25.15 8.31
C ASP A 159 -46.73 24.33 7.72
N ALA A 160 -46.43 23.17 8.32
CA ALA A 160 -45.31 22.32 7.93
C ALA A 160 -45.59 21.35 6.75
N SER A 161 -46.54 21.65 5.87
CA SER A 161 -46.95 20.73 4.78
C SER A 161 -46.44 21.07 3.37
N LEU A 162 -45.74 22.20 3.14
CA LEU A 162 -45.45 22.68 1.77
C LEU A 162 -43.98 22.81 1.34
N ARG A 163 -42.99 22.34 2.09
CA ARG A 163 -41.56 22.47 1.67
C ARG A 163 -40.79 21.15 1.65
N LYS A 164 -41.41 20.12 1.08
CA LYS A 164 -40.71 18.91 0.63
C LYS A 164 -40.20 19.12 -0.80
N GLY A 165 -38.89 19.27 -0.93
CA GLY A 165 -38.15 18.86 -2.13
C GLY A 165 -37.66 19.96 -3.07
N LYS A 166 -36.40 20.40 -2.89
CA LYS A 166 -35.45 20.66 -4.00
C LYS A 166 -34.02 20.37 -3.52
N ARG A 167 -33.59 19.10 -3.59
CA ARG A 167 -32.16 18.74 -3.51
C ARG A 167 -31.48 19.31 -4.77
N LYS A 168 -30.68 20.37 -4.61
CA LYS A 168 -29.78 20.89 -5.66
C LYS A 168 -28.75 19.81 -6.01
N LYS A 169 -28.86 19.27 -7.23
CA LYS A 169 -27.86 18.44 -7.89
C LYS A 169 -26.61 19.31 -8.11
N LYS A 170 -25.53 19.09 -7.36
CA LYS A 170 -24.27 19.82 -7.55
C LYS A 170 -23.56 19.20 -8.75
N SER A 171 -23.41 20.01 -9.79
CA SER A 171 -22.68 19.71 -11.01
C SER A 171 -21.21 19.41 -10.70
N GLN A 172 -20.73 18.35 -11.34
CA GLN A 172 -19.37 17.86 -11.31
C GLN A 172 -18.62 18.62 -12.41
N ASN A 173 -17.68 19.48 -12.03
CA ASN A 173 -16.79 20.17 -12.95
C ASN A 173 -15.36 19.95 -12.45
N TYR A 174 -14.66 18.96 -13.00
CA TYR A 174 -13.22 18.98 -13.25
C TYR A 174 -12.94 18.16 -14.53
N PRO A 175 -11.86 18.49 -15.26
CA PRO A 175 -11.73 18.31 -16.70
C PRO A 175 -10.98 17.03 -17.11
N ASP A 176 -11.14 16.70 -18.39
CA ASP A 176 -10.27 15.86 -19.23
C ASP A 176 -10.18 14.35 -18.95
N ASP A 177 -11.19 13.61 -19.41
CA ASP A 177 -11.04 12.20 -19.79
C ASP A 177 -10.75 12.10 -21.30
N ILE A 178 -9.45 12.09 -21.65
CA ILE A 178 -8.99 11.67 -22.99
C ILE A 178 -9.14 10.15 -23.07
N LYS A 179 -10.17 9.70 -23.79
CA LYS A 179 -10.35 8.30 -24.17
C LYS A 179 -9.20 7.88 -25.10
N ARG A 180 -8.31 7.00 -24.64
CA ARG A 180 -7.43 6.23 -25.53
C ARG A 180 -8.27 5.21 -26.30
N ILE A 181 -8.43 5.46 -27.59
CA ILE A 181 -8.91 4.48 -28.56
C ILE A 181 -7.70 3.58 -28.87
N HIS A 182 -7.82 2.28 -28.63
CA HIS A 182 -6.91 1.29 -29.20
C HIS A 182 -7.34 1.04 -30.65
N THR A 183 -6.47 1.40 -31.59
CA THR A 183 -6.38 0.76 -32.91
C THR A 183 -5.52 -0.49 -32.80
#